data_AF-A0A0V8JN74-F1
#
_entry.id   AF-A0A0V8JN74-F1
#
_cell.length_a   1.000
_cell.length_b   1.000
_cell.length_c   1.000
_cell.angle_alpha   90.00
_cell.angle_beta   90.00
_cell.angle_gamma   90.00
#
_symmetry.space_group_name_H-M   'P 1'
#
loop_
_entity.id
_entity.type
_entity.pdbx_description
1 polymer ?
#
loop_
_entity_poly.entity_id
_entity_poly.type
_entity_poly.pdbx_seq_one_letter_code
_entity_poly.pdbx_strand_id
1 'polypeptide(L)'
;MMKKFLKNEKGLTLIELLAVIVILGIIAAIAIPSIGGIIQKSREDAVKADAIQVLNAAKVYMASNNVENGSENTMDQEVLAEYVDFEGEGFGTYEVSYKDGKYELTAEGDAGSKTIKFENATIKGIKASGKSLEITN
;
A
#
# COMPACT_ATOMS: atom_id res chain seq x y z
N MET A 1 58.43 -34.22 -16.95
CA MET A 1 57.29 -35.17 -16.88
C MET A 1 56.04 -34.35 -16.53
N MET A 2 55.14 -34.09 -17.49
CA MET A 2 53.97 -33.21 -17.31
C MET A 2 52.71 -34.03 -17.58
N LYS A 3 51.99 -34.42 -16.51
CA LYS A 3 50.71 -35.14 -16.61
C LYS A 3 49.65 -34.16 -17.11
N LYS A 4 49.23 -34.31 -18.37
CA LYS A 4 48.04 -33.62 -18.91
C LYS A 4 46.80 -34.23 -18.24
N PHE A 5 46.14 -33.44 -17.40
CA PHE A 5 44.78 -33.73 -16.95
C PHE A 5 43.84 -33.53 -18.14
N LEU A 6 43.40 -34.63 -18.75
CA LEU A 6 42.30 -34.63 -19.71
C LEU A 6 41.03 -34.32 -18.93
N LYS A 7 40.59 -33.05 -18.96
CA LYS A 7 39.28 -32.65 -18.43
C LYS A 7 38.20 -33.34 -19.26
N ASN A 8 37.47 -34.27 -18.63
CA ASN A 8 36.24 -34.83 -19.16
C ASN A 8 35.15 -33.76 -19.13
N GLU A 9 35.09 -32.94 -20.19
CA GLU A 9 33.95 -32.06 -20.46
C GLU A 9 32.78 -32.94 -20.91
N LYS A 10 32.09 -33.59 -19.97
CA LYS A 10 30.80 -34.23 -20.24
C LYS A 10 29.79 -33.11 -20.53
N GLY A 11 29.53 -32.85 -21.80
CA GLY A 11 28.56 -31.85 -22.23
C GLY A 11 27.13 -32.22 -21.79
N LEU A 12 26.40 -31.22 -21.28
CA LEU A 12 24.96 -31.31 -21.03
C LEU A 12 24.23 -31.61 -22.34
N THR A 13 23.26 -32.51 -22.30
CA THR A 13 22.45 -32.84 -23.46
C THR A 13 21.36 -31.79 -23.67
N LEU A 14 20.97 -31.54 -24.93
CA LEU A 14 19.87 -30.59 -25.22
C LEU A 14 18.54 -31.03 -24.59
N ILE A 15 18.32 -32.34 -24.42
CA ILE A 15 17.11 -32.89 -23.78
C ILE A 15 17.05 -32.55 -22.29
N GLU A 16 18.19 -32.52 -21.59
CA GLU A 16 18.25 -32.12 -20.18
C GLU A 16 17.91 -30.64 -20.02
N LEU A 17 18.46 -29.77 -20.87
CA LEU A 17 18.11 -28.34 -20.86
C LEU A 17 16.64 -28.12 -21.23
N LEU A 18 16.11 -28.88 -22.20
CA LEU A 18 14.70 -28.82 -22.60
C LEU A 18 13.77 -29.18 -21.43
N ALA A 19 14.04 -30.28 -20.72
CA ALA A 19 13.22 -30.71 -19.59
C ALA A 19 13.19 -29.66 -18.47
N VAL A 20 14.33 -29.02 -18.18
CA VAL A 20 14.44 -27.98 -17.15
C VAL A 20 13.61 -26.75 -17.52
N ILE A 21 13.72 -26.23 -18.75
CA ILE A 21 12.94 -25.03 -19.15
C ILE A 21 11.43 -25.31 -19.17
N VAL A 22 11.01 -26.54 -19.50
CA VAL A 22 9.60 -26.95 -19.45
C VAL A 22 9.08 -26.91 -18.01
N ILE A 23 9.82 -27.49 -17.07
CA ILE A 23 9.44 -27.46 -15.64
C ILE A 23 9.42 -26.02 -15.12
N LEU A 24 10.45 -25.22 -15.42
CA LEU A 24 10.49 -23.80 -15.04
C LEU A 24 9.32 -23.00 -15.64
N GLY A 25 8.93 -23.30 -16.89
CA GLY A 25 7.79 -22.68 -17.56
C GLY A 25 6.46 -22.98 -16.87
N ILE A 26 6.22 -24.23 -16.45
CA ILE A 26 5.02 -24.62 -15.72
C ILE A 26 4.96 -23.92 -14.35
N ILE A 27 6.07 -23.90 -13.61
CA ILE A 27 6.14 -23.23 -12.30
C ILE A 27 5.89 -21.73 -12.47
N ALA A 28 6.54 -21.07 -13.44
CA ALA A 28 6.37 -19.65 -13.70
C ALA A 28 4.92 -19.29 -14.09
N ALA A 29 4.26 -20.12 -14.90
CA ALA A 29 2.88 -19.91 -15.32
C ALA A 29 1.89 -19.87 -14.15
N ILE A 30 2.11 -20.67 -13.10
CA ILE A 30 1.25 -20.70 -11.91
C ILE A 30 1.67 -19.62 -10.89
N ALA A 31 2.97 -19.41 -10.71
CA ALA A 31 3.49 -18.53 -9.67
C ALA A 31 3.21 -17.04 -9.94
N ILE A 32 3.43 -16.56 -11.17
CA ILE A 32 3.30 -15.14 -11.54
C ILE A 32 1.91 -14.55 -11.23
N PRO A 33 0.78 -15.17 -11.65
CA PRO A 33 -0.54 -14.57 -11.41
C PRO A 33 -0.90 -14.46 -9.92
N SER A 34 -0.35 -15.33 -9.05
CA SER A 34 -0.65 -15.32 -7.62
C SER A 34 -0.01 -14.13 -6.87
N ILE A 35 1.17 -13.67 -7.32
CA ILE A 35 1.95 -12.63 -6.64
C ILE A 35 1.37 -11.23 -6.90
N GLY A 36 0.88 -10.96 -8.12
CA GLY A 36 0.36 -9.65 -8.49
C GLY A 36 -0.81 -9.19 -7.63
N GLY A 37 -1.77 -10.08 -7.34
CA GLY A 37 -2.92 -9.77 -6.49
C GLY A 37 -2.55 -9.48 -5.04
N ILE A 38 -1.55 -10.18 -4.51
CA ILE A 38 -1.06 -9.96 -3.14
C ILE A 38 -0.37 -8.60 -3.04
N ILE A 39 0.49 -8.25 -3.99
CA ILE A 39 1.18 -6.95 -4.00
C ILE A 39 0.16 -5.81 -4.08
N GLN A 40 -0.83 -5.92 -4.97
CA GLN A 40 -1.87 -4.91 -5.10
C GLN A 40 -2.63 -4.74 -3.78
N LYS A 41 -3.00 -5.85 -3.13
CA LYS A 41 -3.70 -5.83 -1.85
C LYS A 41 -2.86 -5.18 -0.74
N SER A 42 -1.56 -5.48 -0.66
CA SER A 42 -0.65 -4.85 0.29
C SER A 42 -0.54 -3.34 0.10
N ARG A 43 -0.52 -2.87 -1.15
CA ARG A 43 -0.54 -1.42 -1.46
C ARG A 43 -1.87 -0.78 -1.03
N GLU A 44 -3.00 -1.41 -1.32
CA GLU A 44 -4.31 -0.91 -0.88
C GLU A 44 -4.39 -0.83 0.66
N ASP A 45 -3.81 -1.80 1.37
CA ASP A 45 -3.81 -1.82 2.83
C ASP A 45 -2.84 -0.79 3.43
N ALA A 46 -1.71 -0.51 2.76
CA ALA A 46 -0.80 0.58 3.15
C ALA A 46 -1.48 1.96 3.06
N VAL A 47 -2.13 2.27 1.93
CA VAL A 47 -2.87 3.54 1.77
C VAL A 47 -3.98 3.70 2.82
N LYS A 48 -4.66 2.61 3.19
CA LYS A 48 -5.64 2.63 4.29
C LYS A 48 -5.00 2.87 5.65
N ALA A 49 -3.81 2.34 5.89
CA ALA A 49 -3.06 2.58 7.12
C ALA A 49 -2.66 4.06 7.22
N ASP A 50 -2.16 4.64 6.14
CA ASP A 50 -1.82 6.06 6.02
C ASP A 50 -3.06 6.93 6.30
N ALA A 51 -4.22 6.58 5.73
CA ALA A 51 -5.48 7.30 5.97
C ALA A 51 -5.88 7.29 7.46
N ILE A 52 -5.71 6.14 8.13
CA ILE A 52 -5.98 6.02 9.56
C ILE A 52 -4.96 6.82 10.38
N GLN A 53 -3.71 6.87 9.94
CA GLN A 53 -2.66 7.66 10.59
C GLN A 53 -3.01 9.15 10.55
N VAL A 54 -3.42 9.68 9.40
CA VAL A 54 -3.87 11.08 9.25
C VAL A 54 -5.04 11.40 10.19
N LEU A 55 -6.06 10.52 10.23
CA LEU A 55 -7.20 10.69 11.14
C LEU A 55 -6.80 10.66 12.62
N ASN A 56 -5.78 9.87 12.98
CA ASN A 56 -5.27 9.85 14.35
C ASN A 56 -4.44 11.10 14.67
N ALA A 57 -3.65 11.59 13.72
CA ALA A 57 -2.91 12.83 13.85
C ALA A 57 -3.84 14.02 14.07
N ALA A 58 -4.94 14.11 13.33
CA ALA A 58 -5.98 15.11 13.54
C ALA A 58 -6.55 15.07 14.97
N LYS A 59 -6.77 13.88 15.53
CA LYS A 59 -7.21 13.74 16.94
C LYS A 59 -6.16 14.25 17.92
N VAL A 60 -4.89 13.94 17.67
CA VAL A 60 -3.78 14.40 18.51
C VAL A 60 -3.63 15.92 18.43
N TYR A 61 -3.76 16.50 17.24
CA TYR A 61 -3.76 17.95 17.02
C TYR A 61 -4.88 18.62 17.82
N MET A 62 -6.13 18.16 17.68
CA MET A 62 -7.29 18.73 18.39
C MET A 62 -7.12 18.63 19.91
N ALA A 63 -6.60 17.49 20.40
CA ALA A 63 -6.33 17.27 21.81
C ALA A 63 -5.20 18.18 22.35
N SER A 64 -4.16 18.42 21.55
CA SER A 64 -3.00 19.24 21.96
C SER A 64 -3.33 20.73 21.97
N ASN A 65 -4.18 21.18 21.04
CA ASN A 65 -4.54 22.59 20.89
C ASN A 65 -5.80 22.99 21.69
N ASN A 66 -6.33 22.09 22.54
CA ASN A 66 -7.55 22.33 23.33
C ASN A 66 -8.73 22.85 22.51
N VAL A 67 -8.85 22.38 21.26
CA VAL A 67 -10.01 22.74 20.43
C VAL A 67 -11.23 22.06 21.06
N GLU A 68 -12.23 22.85 21.43
CA GLU A 68 -13.40 22.34 22.15
C GLU A 68 -14.11 21.25 21.35
N ASN A 69 -14.45 20.16 22.05
CA ASN A 69 -15.28 19.10 21.49
C ASN A 69 -16.68 19.66 21.17
N GLY A 70 -16.94 19.94 19.90
CA GLY A 70 -18.26 20.41 19.42
C GLY A 70 -18.18 21.56 18.40
N SER A 71 -17.03 22.22 18.27
CA SER A 71 -16.79 23.18 17.19
C SER A 71 -16.41 22.43 15.91
N GLU A 72 -17.05 22.77 14.78
CA GLU A 72 -16.59 22.30 13.48
C GLU A 72 -15.16 22.82 13.23
N ASN A 73 -14.28 21.95 12.74
CA ASN A 73 -12.89 22.30 12.44
C ASN A 73 -12.44 21.57 11.18
N THR A 74 -11.60 22.22 10.38
CA THR A 74 -11.00 21.64 9.18
C THR A 74 -9.48 21.77 9.30
N MET A 75 -8.79 20.64 9.19
CA MET A 75 -7.33 20.54 9.27
C MET A 75 -6.81 20.02 7.93
N ASP A 76 -6.04 20.83 7.24
CA ASP A 76 -5.37 20.42 6.01
C ASP A 76 -3.99 19.80 6.30
N GLN A 77 -3.29 19.45 5.24
CA GLN A 77 -1.96 18.86 5.31
C GLN A 77 -0.90 19.76 5.97
N GLU A 78 -1.04 21.09 5.88
CA GLU A 78 -0.06 22.01 6.47
C GLU A 78 -0.23 22.02 7.99
N VAL A 79 -1.48 22.05 8.46
CA VAL A 79 -1.82 21.96 9.89
C VAL A 79 -1.35 20.64 10.51
N LEU A 80 -1.41 19.54 9.75
CA LEU A 80 -1.09 18.20 10.24
C LEU A 80 0.35 17.74 9.94
N ALA A 81 1.16 18.56 9.28
CA ALA A 81 2.53 18.20 8.89
C ALA A 81 3.44 17.81 10.06
N GLU A 82 3.23 18.38 11.25
CA GLU A 82 4.00 18.04 12.46
C GLU A 82 3.50 16.77 13.18
N TYR A 83 2.31 16.26 12.80
CA TYR A 83 1.62 15.17 13.49
C TYR A 83 1.54 13.87 12.67
N VAL A 84 1.84 13.95 11.37
CA VAL A 84 1.84 12.81 10.44
C VAL A 84 3.22 12.66 9.82
N ASP A 85 3.74 11.44 9.82
CA ASP A 85 4.96 11.07 9.10
C ASP A 85 4.69 9.80 8.30
N PHE A 86 4.78 9.88 6.98
CA PHE A 86 4.51 8.76 6.09
C PHE A 86 5.82 8.02 5.79
N GLU A 87 5.83 6.70 5.96
CA GLU A 87 6.99 5.86 5.58
C GLU A 87 7.11 5.64 4.05
N GLY A 88 6.23 6.26 3.25
CA GLY A 88 6.13 6.10 1.79
C GLY A 88 5.63 7.34 1.07
N GLU A 89 4.99 7.19 -0.09
CA GLU A 89 4.48 8.33 -0.88
C GLU A 89 3.38 9.11 -0.15
N GLY A 90 2.66 8.47 0.78
CA GLY A 90 1.60 9.10 1.56
C GLY A 90 0.49 9.67 0.67
N PHE A 91 -0.07 10.80 1.09
CA PHE A 91 -1.05 11.55 0.31
C PHE A 91 -0.45 12.86 -0.21
N GLY A 92 -0.72 13.19 -1.47
CA GLY A 92 -0.29 14.45 -2.05
C GLY A 92 -1.09 15.66 -1.56
N THR A 93 -2.40 15.50 -1.37
CA THR A 93 -3.27 16.45 -0.68
C THR A 93 -4.26 15.68 0.18
N TYR A 94 -4.51 16.19 1.38
CA TYR A 94 -5.50 15.63 2.29
C TYR A 94 -6.07 16.68 3.22
N GLU A 95 -7.30 16.44 3.66
CA GLU A 95 -8.03 17.27 4.61
C GLU A 95 -8.77 16.37 5.59
N VAL A 96 -8.76 16.75 6.86
CA VAL A 96 -9.61 16.14 7.89
C VAL A 96 -10.59 17.17 8.41
N SER A 97 -11.87 16.88 8.26
CA SER A 97 -12.94 17.63 8.91
C SER A 97 -13.33 16.96 10.22
N TYR A 98 -13.60 17.79 11.23
CA TYR A 98 -14.22 17.39 12.48
C TYR A 98 -15.61 18.00 12.55
N LYS A 99 -16.64 17.15 12.51
CA LYS A 99 -18.05 17.54 12.54
C LYS A 99 -18.89 16.50 13.28
N ASP A 100 -19.86 16.96 14.06
CA ASP A 100 -20.78 16.09 14.81
C ASP A 100 -20.08 15.01 15.66
N GLY A 101 -18.92 15.34 16.24
CA GLY A 101 -18.12 14.41 17.04
C GLY A 101 -17.35 13.36 16.24
N LYS A 102 -17.22 13.52 14.92
CA LYS A 102 -16.55 12.58 14.02
C LYS A 102 -15.42 13.25 13.27
N TYR A 103 -14.37 12.48 13.01
CA TYR A 103 -13.26 12.85 12.13
C TYR A 103 -13.47 12.16 10.78
N GLU A 104 -13.47 12.95 9.73
CA GLU A 104 -13.76 12.54 8.36
C GLU A 104 -12.62 12.99 7.45
N LEU A 105 -12.00 12.03 6.75
CA LEU A 105 -10.87 12.27 5.84
C LEU A 105 -11.36 12.42 4.41
N THR A 106 -10.85 13.45 3.73
CA THR A 106 -10.93 13.59 2.28
C THR A 106 -9.51 13.59 1.72
N ALA A 107 -9.17 12.56 0.94
CA ALA A 107 -7.83 12.36 0.38
C ALA A 107 -7.86 11.39 -0.81
N GLU A 108 -6.82 11.42 -1.64
CA GLU A 108 -6.62 10.49 -2.74
C GLU A 108 -5.23 9.85 -2.64
N GLY A 109 -5.19 8.52 -2.54
CA GLY A 109 -3.94 7.76 -2.37
C GLY A 109 -3.71 6.76 -3.50
N ASP A 110 -2.46 6.66 -3.95
CA ASP A 110 -2.03 5.74 -5.00
C ASP A 110 -1.69 4.35 -4.41
N ALA A 111 -2.33 3.31 -4.94
CA ALA A 111 -2.11 1.93 -4.55
C ALA A 111 -1.47 1.12 -5.70
N GLY A 112 -0.62 1.70 -6.52
CA GLY A 112 0.04 1.07 -7.67
C GLY A 112 -0.79 1.19 -8.94
N SER A 113 -1.59 0.17 -9.29
CA SER A 113 -2.43 0.22 -10.50
C SER A 113 -3.84 0.78 -10.26
N LYS A 114 -4.10 1.27 -9.05
CA LYS A 114 -5.39 1.75 -8.60
C LYS A 114 -5.21 2.98 -7.73
N THR A 115 -6.21 3.84 -7.77
CA THR A 115 -6.29 4.99 -6.87
C THR A 115 -7.45 4.81 -5.90
N ILE A 116 -7.19 5.08 -4.62
CA ILE A 116 -8.18 4.99 -3.55
C ILE A 116 -8.60 6.40 -3.16
N LYS A 117 -9.89 6.70 -3.37
CA LYS A 117 -10.50 7.95 -2.94
C LYS A 117 -11.18 7.77 -1.59
N PHE A 118 -10.85 8.67 -0.67
CA PHE A 118 -11.51 8.83 0.61
C PHE A 118 -12.36 10.09 0.51
N GLU A 119 -13.68 9.95 0.65
CA GLU A 119 -14.62 11.06 0.69
C GLU A 119 -15.33 11.03 2.04
N ASN A 120 -15.03 12.01 2.90
CA ASN A 120 -15.54 12.09 4.28
C ASN A 120 -15.39 10.76 5.05
N ALA A 121 -14.26 10.07 4.85
CA ALA A 121 -14.05 8.72 5.35
C ALA A 121 -13.71 8.72 6.85
N THR A 122 -14.44 7.93 7.63
CA THR A 122 -14.12 7.72 9.06
C THR A 122 -13.23 6.50 9.27
N ILE A 123 -12.50 6.42 10.39
CA ILE A 123 -11.69 5.23 10.74
C ILE A 123 -12.53 3.94 10.70
N LYS A 124 -13.78 4.01 11.17
CA LYS A 124 -14.69 2.86 11.14
C LYS A 124 -15.03 2.47 9.71
N GLY A 125 -15.28 3.44 8.84
CA GLY A 125 -15.49 3.23 7.41
C GLY A 125 -14.29 2.53 6.78
N ILE A 126 -13.09 3.10 6.92
CA ILE A 126 -11.86 2.57 6.33
C ILE A 126 -11.57 1.13 6.78
N LYS A 127 -11.75 0.82 8.06
CA LYS A 127 -11.58 -0.54 8.61
C LYS A 127 -12.67 -1.52 8.14
N ALA A 128 -13.91 -1.06 8.01
CA ALA A 128 -15.03 -1.88 7.53
C ALA A 128 -14.96 -2.12 6.01
N SER A 129 -14.28 -1.24 5.27
CA SER A 129 -14.01 -1.36 3.84
C SER A 129 -12.97 -2.45 3.56
N GLY A 130 -13.33 -3.70 3.86
CA GLY A 130 -12.69 -4.87 3.27
C GLY A 130 -12.85 -4.92 1.74
N LYS A 131 -13.77 -4.12 1.16
CA LYS A 131 -14.09 -4.15 -0.28
C LYS A 131 -14.75 -2.89 -0.88
N SER A 132 -14.96 -1.82 -0.11
CA SER A 132 -15.78 -0.66 -0.54
C SER A 132 -15.16 0.65 -0.05
N LEU A 133 -14.08 1.03 -0.68
CA LEU A 133 -13.81 2.44 -0.97
C LEU A 133 -14.05 2.56 -2.48
N GLU A 134 -14.47 3.70 -3.00
CA GLU A 134 -14.67 3.84 -4.44
C GLU A 134 -13.32 3.71 -5.15
N ILE A 135 -12.99 2.48 -5.53
CA ILE A 135 -11.81 2.15 -6.34
C ILE A 135 -12.16 2.58 -7.75
N THR A 136 -11.67 3.74 -8.16
CA THR A 136 -11.71 4.15 -9.57
C THR A 136 -10.52 3.51 -10.27
N ASN A 137 -10.76 2.83 -11.39
CA ASN A 137 -9.72 2.35 -12.29
C ASN A 137 -9.17 3.49 -13.16
#